data_AF-S9QE62-F1
#
_entry.id   AF-S9QE62-F1
#
_cell.length_a   1.000
_cell.length_b   1.000
_cell.length_c   1.000
_cell.angle_alpha   90.00
_cell.angle_beta   90.00
_cell.angle_gamma   90.00
#
_symmetry.space_group_name_H-M   'P 1'
#
loop_
_entity.id
_entity.type
_entity.pdbx_description
1 polymer ?
#
loop_
_entity_poly.entity_id
_entity_poly.type
_entity_poly.pdbx_seq_one_letter_code
_entity_poly.pdbx_strand_id
1 'polypeptide(L)'
;MALAEELGQDDVNAVQVLSGLLAEAEQRKQVTRFERDVLVRLLSESLPDGWPSVMDDQARFAVGKALGRWIGYTPEAHQERSERVVAALLATPPPPGWRPLGPDDELLRTLLPDEEV
;
A
#
# COMPACT_ATOMS: atom_id res chain seq x y z
N MET A 1 -20.93 -6.39 19.96
CA MET A 1 -19.56 -6.03 20.35
C MET A 1 -18.51 -7.09 19.94
N ALA A 2 -18.86 -8.17 19.23
CA ALA A 2 -17.93 -9.26 18.93
C ALA A 2 -16.98 -9.04 17.73
N LEU A 3 -17.25 -8.07 16.84
CA LEU A 3 -16.45 -7.87 15.62
C LEU A 3 -15.15 -7.10 15.86
N ALA A 4 -15.07 -6.30 16.93
CA ALA A 4 -13.91 -5.45 17.20
C ALA A 4 -12.78 -6.18 17.94
N GLU A 5 -13.09 -7.24 18.71
CA GLU A 5 -12.10 -8.01 19.46
C GLU A 5 -11.32 -8.99 18.57
N GLU A 6 -11.96 -9.53 17.53
CA GLU A 6 -11.32 -10.46 16.58
C GLU A 6 -10.40 -9.74 15.58
N LEU A 7 -10.69 -8.48 15.24
CA LEU A 7 -9.84 -7.65 14.38
C LEU A 7 -8.58 -7.15 15.12
N GLY A 8 -8.65 -6.89 16.42
CA GLY A 8 -7.58 -6.20 17.15
C GLY A 8 -6.33 -7.02 17.43
N GLN A 9 -6.43 -8.35 17.53
CA GLN A 9 -5.32 -9.18 18.00
C GLN A 9 -4.32 -9.51 16.88
N ASP A 10 -4.80 -9.76 15.67
CA ASP A 10 -3.96 -9.90 14.48
C ASP A 10 -3.39 -8.54 14.02
N ASP A 11 -4.16 -7.46 14.18
CA ASP A 11 -3.71 -6.10 13.86
C ASP A 11 -2.53 -5.65 14.73
N VAL A 12 -2.50 -5.97 16.02
CA VAL A 12 -1.35 -5.63 16.91
C VAL A 12 -0.07 -6.37 16.49
N ASN A 13 -0.18 -7.66 16.12
CA ASN A 13 0.97 -8.44 15.64
C ASN A 13 1.48 -7.91 14.29
N ALA A 14 0.56 -7.57 13.37
CA ALA A 14 0.90 -7.00 12.07
C ALA A 14 1.57 -5.62 12.21
N VAL A 15 1.06 -4.74 13.08
CA VAL A 15 1.66 -3.42 13.35
C VAL A 15 3.07 -3.57 13.89
N GLN A 16 3.31 -4.46 14.85
CA GLN A 16 4.65 -4.68 15.40
C GLN A 16 5.65 -5.19 14.36
N VAL A 17 5.23 -6.14 13.51
CA VAL A 17 6.05 -6.65 12.41
C VAL A 17 6.35 -5.52 11.41
N LEU A 18 5.35 -4.74 11.01
CA LEU A 18 5.53 -3.62 10.09
C LEU A 18 6.46 -2.55 10.68
N SER A 19 6.34 -2.21 11.97
CA SER A 19 7.24 -1.28 12.63
C SER A 19 8.68 -1.80 12.67
N GLY A 20 8.89 -3.10 12.92
CA GLY A 20 10.22 -3.71 12.87
C GLY A 20 10.83 -3.67 11.47
N LEU A 21 10.05 -3.98 10.44
CA LEU A 21 10.48 -3.92 9.04
C LEU A 21 10.76 -2.48 8.58
N LEU A 22 9.98 -1.51 9.05
CA LEU A 22 10.22 -0.09 8.79
C LEU A 22 11.55 0.35 9.39
N ALA A 23 11.80 0.04 10.66
CA ALA A 23 13.07 0.39 11.32
C ALA A 23 14.28 -0.25 10.60
N GLU A 24 14.09 -1.49 10.11
CA GLU A 24 15.07 -2.19 9.29
C GLU A 24 15.33 -1.47 7.95
N ALA A 25 14.27 -1.01 7.30
CA ALA A 25 14.32 -0.26 6.04
C ALA A 25 14.98 1.11 6.24
N GLU A 26 14.69 1.82 7.34
CA GLU A 26 15.34 3.08 7.71
C GLU A 26 16.85 2.88 7.88
N GLN A 27 17.28 1.86 8.63
CA GLN A 27 18.69 1.55 8.85
C GLN A 27 19.43 1.26 7.53
N ARG A 28 18.74 0.63 6.56
CA ARG A 28 19.30 0.31 5.24
C ARG A 28 19.08 1.38 4.18
N LYS A 29 18.43 2.50 4.51
CA LYS A 29 18.01 3.54 3.55
C LYS A 29 17.16 2.98 2.39
N GLN A 30 16.19 2.12 2.72
CA GLN A 30 15.30 1.43 1.78
C GLN A 30 13.82 1.67 2.09
N VAL A 31 13.48 2.80 2.73
CA VAL A 31 12.11 3.11 3.16
C VAL A 31 11.14 3.15 1.99
N THR A 32 11.50 3.78 0.87
CA THR A 32 10.65 3.79 -0.33
C THR A 32 10.39 2.38 -0.87
N ARG A 33 11.41 1.50 -0.88
CA ARG A 33 11.23 0.11 -1.31
C ARG A 33 10.31 -0.65 -0.36
N PHE A 34 10.42 -0.40 0.94
CA PHE A 34 9.51 -0.95 1.95
C PHE A 34 8.07 -0.46 1.75
N GLU A 35 7.85 0.84 1.52
CA GLU A 35 6.52 1.37 1.22
C GLU A 35 5.89 0.74 -0.02
N ARG A 36 6.69 0.53 -1.08
CA ARG A 36 6.25 -0.21 -2.29
C ARG A 36 5.86 -1.65 -1.94
N ASP A 37 6.63 -2.34 -1.09
CA ASP A 37 6.33 -3.73 -0.69
C ASP A 37 5.02 -3.82 0.09
N VAL A 38 4.78 -2.90 1.03
CA VAL A 38 3.51 -2.83 1.78
C VAL A 38 2.34 -2.56 0.84
N LEU A 39 2.49 -1.63 -0.11
CA LEU A 39 1.45 -1.33 -1.10
C LEU A 39 1.11 -2.55 -1.96
N VAL A 40 2.11 -3.30 -2.44
CA VAL A 40 1.94 -4.52 -3.24
C VAL A 40 1.11 -5.57 -2.49
N ARG A 41 1.42 -5.78 -1.20
CA ARG A 41 0.68 -6.73 -0.34
C ARG A 41 -0.77 -6.31 -0.19
N LEU A 42 -1.02 -5.05 0.16
CA LEU A 42 -2.38 -4.54 0.39
C LEU A 42 -3.24 -4.53 -0.89
N LEU A 43 -2.62 -4.22 -2.04
CA LEU A 43 -3.27 -4.35 -3.34
C LEU A 43 -3.60 -5.80 -3.65
N SER A 44 -2.67 -6.74 -3.45
CA SER A 44 -2.93 -8.16 -3.70
C SER A 44 -4.00 -8.76 -2.77
N GLU A 45 -4.07 -8.32 -1.51
CA GLU A 45 -5.10 -8.74 -0.55
C GLU A 45 -6.49 -8.21 -0.92
N SER A 46 -6.57 -6.94 -1.34
CA SER A 46 -7.85 -6.27 -1.59
C SER A 46 -8.36 -6.45 -3.03
N LEU A 47 -7.45 -6.68 -3.97
CA LEU A 47 -7.69 -6.79 -5.42
C LEU A 47 -7.00 -8.07 -5.95
N PRO A 48 -7.50 -9.27 -5.59
CA PRO A 48 -6.86 -10.53 -5.97
C PRO A 48 -6.75 -10.72 -7.50
N ASP A 49 -7.71 -10.17 -8.24
CA ASP A 49 -7.78 -10.19 -9.71
C ASP A 49 -7.10 -8.96 -10.37
N GLY A 50 -6.43 -8.13 -9.57
CA GLY A 50 -5.76 -6.91 -10.03
C GLY A 50 -6.68 -5.70 -10.15
N TRP A 51 -6.16 -4.64 -10.77
CA TRP A 51 -6.87 -3.36 -10.89
C TRP A 51 -8.19 -3.52 -11.65
N PRO A 52 -9.30 -2.94 -11.16
CA PRO A 52 -10.62 -3.16 -11.74
C PRO A 52 -10.72 -2.57 -13.16
N SER A 53 -11.43 -3.29 -14.04
CA SER A 53 -11.80 -2.78 -15.37
C SER A 53 -12.91 -1.72 -15.32
N VAL A 54 -13.78 -1.79 -14.31
CA VAL A 54 -14.89 -0.87 -14.07
C VAL A 54 -14.86 -0.43 -12.61
N MET A 55 -14.92 0.87 -12.37
CA MET A 55 -14.89 1.47 -11.03
C MET A 55 -16.30 1.56 -10.42
N ASP A 56 -16.94 0.41 -10.21
CA ASP A 56 -18.23 0.30 -9.52
C ASP A 56 -18.10 0.43 -7.99
N ASP A 57 -19.20 0.33 -7.26
CA ASP A 57 -19.23 0.51 -5.79
C ASP A 57 -18.32 -0.49 -5.06
N GLN A 58 -18.28 -1.73 -5.53
CA GLN A 58 -17.46 -2.78 -4.92
C GLN A 58 -15.98 -2.54 -5.22
N ALA A 59 -15.63 -2.21 -6.45
CA ALA A 59 -14.29 -1.86 -6.87
C ALA A 59 -13.79 -0.61 -6.12
N ARG A 60 -14.63 0.43 -5.99
CA ARG A 60 -14.32 1.66 -5.23
C ARG A 60 -14.01 1.34 -3.78
N PHE A 61 -14.80 0.47 -3.14
CA PHE A 61 -14.55 0.06 -1.77
C PHE A 61 -13.23 -0.74 -1.64
N ALA A 62 -12.96 -1.68 -2.53
CA ALA A 62 -11.76 -2.50 -2.50
C ALA A 62 -10.48 -1.68 -2.73
N VAL A 63 -10.47 -0.82 -3.74
CA VAL A 63 -9.36 0.11 -4.02
C VAL A 63 -9.17 1.08 -2.84
N GLY A 64 -10.26 1.69 -2.36
CA GLY A 64 -10.21 2.62 -1.23
C GLY A 64 -9.69 1.96 0.06
N LYS A 65 -10.10 0.71 0.33
CA LYS A 65 -9.60 -0.08 1.47
C LYS A 65 -8.10 -0.32 1.37
N ALA A 66 -7.60 -0.72 0.19
CA ALA A 66 -6.17 -0.97 -0.01
C ALA A 66 -5.33 0.31 0.21
N LEU A 67 -5.71 1.39 -0.48
CA LEU A 67 -4.97 2.66 -0.46
C LEU A 67 -5.08 3.36 0.91
N GLY A 68 -6.25 3.29 1.55
CA GLY A 68 -6.46 3.86 2.88
C GLY A 68 -5.65 3.15 3.97
N ARG A 69 -5.60 1.80 3.93
CA ARG A 69 -4.73 1.03 4.83
C ARG A 69 -3.26 1.36 4.59
N TRP A 70 -2.85 1.49 3.33
CA TRP A 70 -1.47 1.81 2.99
C TRP A 70 -1.05 3.17 3.58
N ILE A 71 -1.83 4.23 3.34
CA ILE A 71 -1.59 5.54 3.98
C ILE A 71 -1.55 5.43 5.51
N GLY A 72 -2.46 4.65 6.10
CA GLY A 72 -2.52 4.46 7.56
C GLY A 72 -1.30 3.75 8.14
N TYR A 73 -0.60 2.91 7.37
CA TYR A 73 0.66 2.29 7.78
C TYR A 73 1.90 3.11 7.40
N THR A 74 1.77 4.08 6.49
CA THR A 74 2.86 4.98 6.12
C THR A 74 3.22 5.90 7.30
N PRO A 75 4.51 6.05 7.63
CA PRO A 75 4.98 7.01 8.63
C PRO A 75 4.54 8.45 8.31
N GLU A 76 4.30 9.26 9.34
CA GLU A 76 3.85 10.66 9.19
C GLU A 76 4.77 11.46 8.25
N ALA A 77 6.08 11.25 8.33
CA ALA A 77 7.07 11.89 7.46
C ALA A 77 6.87 11.62 5.96
N HIS A 78 6.15 10.56 5.58
CA HIS A 78 5.90 10.16 4.20
C HIS A 78 4.41 10.20 3.79
N GLN A 79 3.51 10.70 4.66
CA GLN A 79 2.08 10.76 4.37
C GLN A 79 1.77 11.64 3.15
N GLU A 80 2.34 12.85 3.06
CA GLU A 80 2.10 13.74 1.90
C GLU A 80 2.55 13.11 0.58
N ARG A 81 3.64 12.32 0.60
CA ARG A 81 4.09 11.56 -0.58
C ARG A 81 3.08 10.47 -0.91
N SER A 82 2.61 9.72 0.08
CA SER A 82 1.64 8.64 -0.10
C SER A 82 0.30 9.15 -0.64
N GLU A 83 -0.19 10.28 -0.13
CA GLU A 83 -1.41 10.93 -0.62
C GLU A 83 -1.28 11.33 -2.11
N ARG A 84 -0.12 11.86 -2.52
CA ARG A 84 0.15 12.18 -3.93
C ARG A 84 0.15 10.94 -4.82
N VAL A 85 0.70 9.83 -4.34
CA VAL A 85 0.69 8.55 -5.06
C VAL A 85 -0.73 8.02 -5.22
N VAL A 86 -1.52 8.06 -4.15
CA VAL A 86 -2.94 7.68 -4.20
C VAL A 86 -3.71 8.56 -5.18
N ALA A 87 -3.51 9.87 -5.13
CA ALA A 87 -4.12 10.80 -6.07
C ALA A 87 -3.74 10.48 -7.52
N ALA A 88 -2.46 10.16 -7.78
CA ALA A 88 -1.97 9.79 -9.11
C ALA A 88 -2.60 8.48 -9.62
N LEU A 89 -2.70 7.45 -8.77
CA LEU A 89 -3.35 6.18 -9.11
C LEU A 89 -4.85 6.35 -9.40
N LEU A 90 -5.52 7.27 -8.71
CA LEU A 90 -6.95 7.53 -8.96
C LEU A 90 -7.18 8.39 -10.19
N ALA A 91 -6.30 9.37 -10.46
CA ALA A 91 -6.38 10.24 -11.63
C ALA A 91 -6.00 9.51 -12.92
N THR A 92 -4.97 8.66 -12.86
CA THR A 92 -4.44 7.89 -13.97
C THR A 92 -4.38 6.41 -13.56
N PRO A 93 -5.52 5.69 -13.62
CA PRO A 93 -5.59 4.32 -13.16
C PRO A 93 -4.66 3.40 -13.96
N PRO A 94 -4.02 2.42 -13.30
CA PRO A 94 -3.35 1.30 -13.96
C PRO A 94 -4.27 0.58 -14.95
N PRO A 95 -3.71 -0.15 -15.93
CA PRO A 95 -4.51 -0.94 -16.84
C PRO A 95 -5.29 -2.04 -16.08
N PRO A 96 -6.47 -2.45 -16.57
CA PRO A 96 -7.24 -3.52 -15.95
C PRO A 96 -6.43 -4.81 -15.79
N GLY A 97 -6.58 -5.45 -14.64
CA GLY A 97 -5.81 -6.64 -14.27
C GLY A 97 -4.36 -6.36 -13.86
N TRP A 98 -3.91 -5.09 -13.84
CA TRP A 98 -2.61 -4.75 -13.30
C TRP A 98 -2.55 -5.16 -11.82
N ARG A 99 -1.55 -5.99 -11.52
CA ARG A 99 -1.28 -6.49 -10.18
C ARG A 99 0.23 -6.56 -10.01
N PRO A 100 0.84 -5.64 -9.26
CA PRO A 100 2.28 -5.67 -9.07
C PRO A 100 2.65 -6.94 -8.29
N LEU A 101 3.70 -7.64 -8.72
CA LEU A 101 4.16 -8.89 -8.10
C LEU A 101 5.23 -8.66 -7.03
N GLY A 102 5.77 -7.45 -6.95
CA GLY A 102 6.81 -7.08 -6.01
C GLY A 102 7.04 -5.57 -6.00
N PRO A 103 7.87 -5.07 -5.08
CA PRO A 103 8.10 -3.64 -4.90
C PRO A 103 8.70 -2.98 -6.13
N ASP A 104 9.41 -3.74 -6.96
CA ASP A 104 10.12 -3.24 -8.15
C ASP A 104 9.28 -3.16 -9.43
N ASP A 105 7.94 -3.27 -9.31
CA ASP A 105 7.01 -2.97 -10.39
C ASP A 105 7.29 -1.58 -11.01
N GLU A 106 7.26 -1.50 -12.34
CA GLU A 106 7.67 -0.31 -13.10
C GLU A 106 6.81 0.92 -12.79
N LEU A 107 5.50 0.74 -12.63
CA LEU A 107 4.60 1.83 -12.28
C LEU A 107 4.87 2.29 -10.85
N LEU A 108 5.06 1.35 -9.92
CA LEU A 108 5.39 1.69 -8.54
C LEU A 108 6.72 2.44 -8.43
N ARG A 109 7.75 2.04 -9.19
CA ARG A 109 9.04 2.76 -9.24
C ARG A 109 8.93 4.17 -9.79
N THR A 110 7.99 4.39 -10.69
CA THR A 110 7.74 5.71 -11.27
C THR A 110 7.00 6.62 -10.28
N LEU A 111 6.03 6.07 -9.53
CA LEU A 111 5.24 6.83 -8.54
C LEU A 111 6.00 7.05 -7.22
N LEU A 112 6.83 6.07 -6.83
CA LEU A 112 7.63 6.05 -5.61
C LEU A 112 9.10 5.73 -5.97
N PRO A 113 9.83 6.71 -6.55
CA PRO A 113 11.23 6.52 -6.88
C PRO A 113 12.07 6.38 -5.61
N ASP A 114 13.11 5.54 -5.68
CA ASP A 114 14.07 5.39 -4.60
C ASP A 114 14.68 6.74 -4.22
N GLU A 115 14.89 6.95 -2.92
CA GLU A 115 15.58 8.15 -2.44
C GLU A 115 17.03 8.11 -2.93
N GLU A 116 17.47 9.19 -3.57
CA GLU A 116 18.86 9.31 -4.02
C GLU A 116 19.79 9.30 -2.79
N VAL A 117 20.79 8.41 -2.81
CA VAL A 117 21.75 8.18 -1.71
C VAL A 117 22.77 9.31 -1.61
#